data_AF-A0A844MXF2-F1
#
_entry.id   AF-A0A844MXF2-F1
#
_cell.length_a   1.000
_cell.length_b   1.000
_cell.length_c   1.000
_cell.angle_alpha   90.00
_cell.angle_beta   90.00
_cell.angle_gamma   90.00
#
_symmetry.space_group_name_H-M   'P 1'
#
loop_
_entity.id
_entity.type
_entity.pdbx_description
1 polymer ?
#
loop_
_entity_poly.entity_id
_entity_poly.type
_entity_poly.pdbx_seq_one_letter_code
_entity_poly.pdbx_strand_id
1 'polypeptide(L)' 'MSPKLKFGSLDNTIKLWDVATGKELKTLKGHSRSVYSVAWSADGKQLASGSSDNTVILWDLNLDNLIGDACNVLNL' A
#
# COMPACT_ATOMS: atom_id res chain seq x y z
N MET A 1 -11.21 1.22 -12.37
CA MET A 1 -11.38 2.39 -11.47
C MET A 1 -10.07 2.64 -10.77
N SER A 2 -9.54 3.86 -10.80
CA SER A 2 -8.20 4.18 -10.30
C SER A 2 -8.26 4.63 -8.83
N PRO A 3 -7.71 3.86 -7.87
CA PRO A 3 -7.55 4.32 -6.50
C PRO A 3 -6.63 5.55 -6.49
N LYS A 4 -7.01 6.62 -5.77
CA LYS A 4 -6.14 7.80 -5.60
C LYS A 4 -5.46 7.73 -4.25
N LEU A 5 -4.14 7.92 -4.27
CA LEU A 5 -3.24 7.78 -3.14
C LEU A 5 -3.03 9.13 -2.44
N LYS A 6 -3.06 9.14 -1.10
CA LYS A 6 -2.55 10.25 -0.28
C LYS A 6 -1.38 9.72 0.55
N PHE A 7 -0.22 10.35 0.40
CA PHE A 7 0.98 10.11 1.21
C PHE A 7 1.33 11.41 1.92
N GLY A 8 1.68 11.29 3.20
CA GLY A 8 2.03 12.43 4.02
C GLY A 8 1.58 12.16 5.43
N SER A 9 2.44 11.49 6.21
CA SER A 9 2.35 11.58 7.66
C SER A 9 3.66 11.11 8.28
N LEU A 10 4.05 11.76 9.37
CA LEU A 10 5.24 11.51 10.19
C LEU A 10 5.31 10.09 10.78
N ASP A 11 4.37 9.20 10.43
CA ASP A 11 4.21 7.85 10.97
C ASP A 11 4.91 6.75 10.15
N ASN A 12 5.63 7.12 9.09
CA ASN A 12 6.43 6.23 8.24
C ASN A 12 5.60 5.18 7.46
N THR A 13 4.28 5.37 7.35
CA THR A 13 3.38 4.44 6.66
C THR A 13 2.87 4.96 5.32
N ILE A 14 2.36 4.04 4.50
CA ILE A 14 1.61 4.35 3.29
C ILE A 14 0.19 3.81 3.46
N LYS A 15 -0.82 4.62 3.15
CA LYS A 15 -2.22 4.25 3.30
C LYS A 15 -2.95 4.29 1.97
N LEU A 16 -3.64 3.20 1.65
CA LEU A 16 -4.52 3.09 0.49
C LEU A 16 -5.94 3.44 0.91
N TRP A 17 -6.62 4.25 0.10
CA TRP A 17 -7.96 4.75 0.40
C TRP A 17 -8.91 4.47 -0.76
N ASP A 18 -10.14 4.09 -0.42
CA ASP A 18 -11.27 4.19 -1.34
C ASP A 18 -11.72 5.65 -1.40
N VAL A 19 -11.63 6.26 -2.57
CA VAL A 19 -11.91 7.69 -2.75
C VAL A 19 -13.40 7.99 -2.69
N ALA A 20 -14.25 7.05 -3.13
CA ALA A 20 -15.69 7.24 -3.20
C ALA A 20 -16.32 7.25 -1.80
N THR A 21 -15.81 6.39 -0.92
CA THR A 21 -16.31 6.20 0.44
C THR A 21 -15.45 6.88 1.51
N GLY A 22 -14.24 7.29 1.16
CA GLY A 22 -13.26 7.84 2.10
C GLY A 22 -12.70 6.81 3.09
N LYS A 23 -12.93 5.51 2.86
CA LYS A 23 -12.48 4.46 3.78
C LYS A 23 -11.03 4.07 3.50
N GLU A 24 -10.27 3.83 4.57
CA GLU A 24 -8.94 3.23 4.47
C GLU A 24 -9.10 1.76 4.07
N LEU A 25 -8.40 1.34 3.02
CA LEU A 25 -8.39 -0.03 2.51
C LEU A 25 -7.25 -0.84 3.11
N LYS A 26 -6.06 -0.25 3.23
CA LYS A 26 -4.85 -0.93 3.71
C LYS A 26 -3.83 0.08 4.22
N THR A 27 -3.14 -0.28 5.30
CA THR A 27 -1.90 0.39 5.74
C THR A 27 -0.72 -0.51 5.43
N LEU A 28 0.26 0.00 4.68
CA LEU A 28 1.54 -0.64 4.40
C LEU A 28 2.57 -0.14 5.42
N LYS A 29 3.07 -1.07 6.24
CA LYS A 29 4.09 -0.83 7.26
C LYS A 29 5.36 -1.57 6.86
N GLY A 30 6.48 -0.87 6.81
CA GLY A 30 7.77 -1.48 6.47
C GLY A 30 8.92 -0.50 6.55
N HIS A 31 8.69 0.75 6.15
CA HIS A 31 9.68 1.80 6.33
C HIS A 31 9.85 2.18 7.80
N SER A 32 11.10 2.41 8.19
CA SER A 32 11.47 2.84 9.55
C SER A 32 11.58 4.36 9.69
N ARG A 33 11.51 5.08 8.56
CA ARG A 33 11.56 6.55 8.47
C ARG A 33 10.56 7.05 7.42
N SER A 34 10.52 8.38 7.26
CA SER A 34 9.54 9.04 6.41
C SER A 34 9.64 8.59 4.95
N VAL A 35 8.49 8.28 4.37
CA VAL A 35 8.33 7.95 2.96
C VAL A 35 8.19 9.26 2.18
N TYR A 36 9.03 9.45 1.18
CA TYR A 36 9.05 10.68 0.38
C TYR A 36 8.48 10.50 -1.02
N SER A 37 8.50 9.28 -1.55
CA SER A 37 8.07 9.00 -2.90
C SER A 37 7.34 7.67 -3.01
N VAL A 38 6.41 7.62 -3.96
CA VAL A 38 5.65 6.43 -4.29
C VAL A 38 5.36 6.41 -5.80
N ALA A 39 5.39 5.23 -6.40
CA ALA A 39 5.08 5.03 -7.80
C ALA A 39 4.33 3.71 -7.99
N TRP A 40 3.25 3.74 -8.77
CA TRP A 40 2.51 2.54 -9.14
C TRP A 40 3.07 1.93 -10.43
N SER A 41 3.03 0.61 -10.53
CA SER A 41 3.16 -0.08 -11.81
C SER A 41 1.98 0.28 -12.72
N ALA A 42 2.20 0.20 -14.03
CA ALA A 42 1.17 0.56 -15.02
C ALA A 42 -0.10 -0.32 -14.93
N ASP A 43 0.04 -1.55 -14.45
CA ASP A 43 -1.08 -2.48 -14.21
C ASP A 43 -1.77 -2.30 -12.85
N GLY A 44 -1.26 -1.41 -11.99
CA GLY A 44 -1.80 -1.15 -10.66
C GLY A 44 -1.64 -2.30 -9.67
N LYS A 45 -0.81 -3.31 -9.95
CA LYS A 45 -0.59 -4.46 -9.07
C LYS A 45 0.59 -4.28 -8.12
N GLN A 46 1.50 -3.36 -8.43
CA GLN A 46 2.69 -3.11 -7.61
C GLN A 46 2.80 -1.63 -7.27
N LEU A 47 3.34 -1.38 -6.08
CA LEU A 47 3.72 -0.05 -5.63
C LEU A 47 5.19 -0.08 -5.21
N ALA A 48 5.98 0.88 -5.69
CA ALA A 48 7.31 1.14 -5.17
C ALA A 48 7.26 2.34 -4.22
N SER A 49 7.98 2.29 -3.11
CA SER A 49 8.13 3.42 -2.18
C SER A 49 9.58 3.67 -1.79
N GLY A 50 9.97 4.94 -1.71
CA GLY A 50 11.30 5.38 -1.29
C GLY A 50 11.26 6.17 0.02
N SER A 51 12.22 5.92 0.91
CA SER A 51 12.24 6.44 2.29
C SER A 51 13.60 6.97 2.71
N SER A 52 13.59 7.81 3.75
CA SER A 52 14.80 8.29 4.44
C SER A 52 15.60 7.17 5.13
N ASP A 53 15.05 5.96 5.24
CA ASP A 53 15.75 4.79 5.77
C ASP A 53 16.72 4.13 4.78
N ASN A 54 16.95 4.79 3.63
CA ASN A 54 17.81 4.34 2.54
C ASN A 54 17.31 3.07 1.84
N THR A 55 16.03 2.72 1.98
CA THR A 55 15.43 1.57 1.29
C THR A 55 14.41 2.00 0.25
N VAL A 56 14.25 1.12 -0.74
CA VAL A 56 13.09 1.07 -1.63
C VAL A 56 12.35 -0.22 -1.31
N ILE A 57 11.05 -0.14 -1.06
CA ILE A 57 10.20 -1.33 -0.86
C ILE A 57 9.26 -1.46 -2.05
N LEU A 58 9.18 -2.67 -2.59
CA LEU A 58 8.19 -3.06 -3.59
C LEU A 58 7.06 -3.82 -2.90
N TRP A 59 5.84 -3.34 -3.07
CA TRP A 59 4.63 -3.91 -2.50
C TRP A 59 3.84 -4.62 -3.60
N ASP A 60 3.57 -5.91 -3.40
CA ASP A 60 2.58 -6.63 -4.22
C ASP A 60 1.18 -6.37 -3.65
N LEU A 61 0.35 -5.74 -4.47
CA LEU A 61 -1.02 -5.34 -4.17
C LEU A 61 -2.02 -6.06 -5.08
N ASN A 62 -1.62 -7.16 -5.70
CA ASN A 62 -2.53 -7.97 -6.49
C ASN A 62 -3.72 -8.33 -5.59
N LEU A 63 -4.94 -7.95 -6.02
CA LEU A 63 -6.13 -8.10 -5.17
C LEU A 63 -6.32 -9.55 -4.75
N ASP A 64 -5.91 -10.51 -5.58
CA ASP A 64 -5.88 -11.95 -5.28
C ASP A 64 -5.10 -12.30 -3.99
N ASN A 65 -4.04 -11.55 -3.68
CA ASN A 65 -3.29 -11.69 -2.42
C ASN A 65 -4.03 -11.03 -1.25
N LEU A 66 -4.76 -9.93 -1.48
CA LEU A 66 -5.59 -9.29 -0.45
C LEU A 66 -6.83 -10.12 -0.08
N ILE A 67 -7.48 -10.77 -1.04
CA ILE A 67 -8.55 -11.73 -0.73
C ILE A 67 -7.98 -12.98 -0.08
N GLY A 68 -6.77 -13.43 -0.43
CA GLY A 68 -6.08 -14.53 0.26
C GLY A 68 -5.83 -14.27 1.75
N ASP A 69 -5.33 -13.08 2.11
CA ASP A 69 -5.13 -12.69 3.52
C ASP A 69 -6.47 -12.55 4.30
N ALA A 70 -7.56 -12.17 3.63
CA ALA A 70 -8.90 -12.12 4.21
C ALA A 70 -9.59 -13.50 4.28
N CYS A 71 -9.14 -14.47 3.47
CA CYS A 71 -9.72 -15.82 3.39
C CYS A 71 -8.91 -16.91 4.10
N ASN A 72 -7.81 -16.59 4.80
CA ASN A 72 -7.06 -17.56 5.61
C ASN A 72 -7.76 -17.96 6.94
N VAL A 73 -9.06 -17.68 7.11
CA VAL A 73 -9.88 -18.18 8.24
C VAL A 73 -10.99 -19.15 7.77
N LEU A 74 -11.13 -19.42 6.47
CA LEU A 74 -12.12 -20.38 5.96
C LEU A 74 -11.48 -21.47 5.10
N ASN A 75 -10.75 -22.37 5.78
CA ASN A 75 -10.55 -23.80 5.48
C ASN A 75 -9.71 -24.20 4.25
N LEU A 76 -8.47 -24.65 4.51
CA LEU A 76 -8.07 -26.07 4.48
C LEU A 76 -7.06 -26.34 5.60
#